data_AF-A0A505I1H9-F1
#
_entry.id   AF-A0A505I1H9-F1
#
_cell.length_a   1.000
_cell.length_b   1.000
_cell.length_c   1.000
_cell.angle_alpha   90.00
_cell.angle_beta   90.00
_cell.angle_gamma   90.00
#
_symmetry.space_group_name_H-M   'P 1'
#
loop_
_entity.id
_entity.type
_entity.pdbx_description
1 polymer ?
#
loop_
_entity_poly.entity_id
_entity_poly.type
_entity_poly.pdbx_seq_one_letter_code
_entity_poly.pdbx_strand_id
1 'polypeptide(L)' 'MPLNAGASLYRRSLKLALDWAVHRHIWRGQAVYIRSLFEANKDVRDPRQQKASAASYRIE' A
#
# COMPACT_ATOMS: atom_id res chain seq x y z
N MET A 1 15.52 -13.72 10.80
CA MET A 1 15.17 -12.28 10.67
C MET A 1 13.96 -12.17 9.78
N PRO A 2 12.75 -11.86 10.29
CA PRO A 2 11.60 -11.67 9.40
C PRO A 2 11.92 -10.48 8.50
N LEU A 3 11.98 -10.73 7.18
CA LEU A 3 12.12 -9.67 6.19
C LEU A 3 10.98 -8.68 6.43
N ASN A 4 11.31 -7.41 6.58
CA ASN A 4 10.40 -6.33 6.97
C ASN A 4 9.16 -6.32 6.04
N ALA A 5 8.06 -6.96 6.49
CA ALA A 5 6.94 -7.33 5.63
C ALA A 5 6.24 -6.10 5.05
N GLY A 6 6.21 -4.99 5.80
CA GLY A 6 5.71 -3.69 5.33
C GLY A 6 6.50 -3.14 4.15
N ALA A 7 7.83 -3.24 4.17
CA ALA A 7 8.67 -2.79 3.06
C ALA A 7 8.51 -3.66 1.79
N SER A 8 8.28 -4.96 1.97
CA SER A 8 7.97 -5.87 0.85
C SER A 8 6.62 -5.54 0.22
N LEU A 9 5.59 -5.29 1.05
CA LEU A 9 4.26 -4.91 0.58
C LEU A 9 4.28 -3.57 -0.16
N TYR A 10 4.94 -2.55 0.40
CA TYR A 10 5.07 -1.23 -0.23
C TYR A 10 5.67 -1.30 -1.64
N ARG A 11 6.78 -2.04 -1.80
CA ARG A 11 7.41 -2.26 -3.12
C ARG A 11 6.49 -2.96 -4.11
N ARG A 12 5.76 -3.99 -3.64
CA ARG A 12 4.82 -4.74 -4.49
C ARG A 12 3.63 -3.87 -4.91
N SER A 13 3.07 -3.07 -4.01
CA SER A 13 1.98 -2.14 -4.32
C SER A 13 2.39 -1.10 -5.36
N LEU A 14 3.58 -0.51 -5.23
CA LEU A 14 4.10 0.44 -6.22
C LEU A 14 4.34 -0.19 -7.59
N LYS A 15 4.85 -1.43 -7.61
CA LYS A 15 5.05 -2.19 -8.86
C LYS A 15 3.73 -2.52 -9.53
N LEU A 16 2.75 -3.04 -8.78
CA LEU A 16 1.42 -3.33 -9.32
C LEU A 16 0.79 -2.07 -9.91
N ALA A 17 0.80 -0.95 -9.17
CA ALA A 17 0.27 0.31 -9.69
C ALA A 17 1.02 0.82 -10.93
N LEU A 18 2.31 0.50 -11.07
CA LEU A 18 3.08 0.83 -12.28
C LEU A 18 2.69 -0.05 -13.45
N ASP A 19 2.56 -1.36 -13.23
CA ASP A 19 2.27 -2.34 -14.27
C ASP A 19 0.91 -2.07 -14.93
N TRP A 20 -0.06 -1.51 -14.18
CA TRP A 20 -1.38 -1.14 -14.69
C TRP A 20 -1.50 0.31 -15.19
N ALA A 21 -0.49 1.15 -14.98
CA ALA A 21 -0.56 2.54 -15.38
C ALA A 21 -0.21 2.70 -16.87
N VAL A 22 -1.21 3.11 -17.66
CA VAL A 22 -1.03 3.43 -19.09
C VAL A 22 0.00 4.55 -19.29
N HIS A 23 0.05 5.53 -18.39
CA HIS A 23 0.98 6.66 -18.45
C HIS A 23 1.69 6.95 -17.13
N ARG A 24 2.94 7.41 -17.23
CA ARG A 24 3.78 7.75 -16.06
C ARG A 24 3.21 8.84 -15.16
N HIS A 25 2.49 9.83 -15.71
CA HIS A 25 1.91 10.91 -14.89
C HIS A 25 0.80 10.39 -13.97
N ILE A 26 -0.03 9.46 -14.45
CA ILE A 26 -1.07 8.78 -13.65
C ILE A 26 -0.41 7.99 -12.53
N TRP A 27 0.63 7.22 -12.86
CA TRP A 27 1.40 6.47 -11.87
C TRP A 27 1.98 7.36 -10.78
N ARG A 28 2.47 8.56 -11.10
CA ARG A 28 3.00 9.50 -10.10
C ARG A 28 1.93 9.87 -9.06
N GLY A 29 0.70 10.17 -9.51
CA GLY A 29 -0.42 10.44 -8.59
C GLY A 29 -0.76 9.23 -7.72
N GLN A 30 -0.85 8.05 -8.33
CA GLN A 30 -1.11 6.79 -7.62
C GLN A 30 -0.01 6.46 -6.60
N ALA A 31 1.26 6.70 -6.93
CA ALA A 31 2.39 6.44 -6.03
C ALA A 31 2.36 7.35 -4.79
N VAL A 32 1.97 8.62 -4.94
CA VAL A 32 1.80 9.54 -3.81
C VAL A 32 0.66 9.09 -2.91
N TYR A 33 -0.47 8.67 -3.51
CA TYR A 33 -1.60 8.14 -2.76
C TYR A 33 -1.21 6.87 -1.98
N ILE A 34 -0.57 5.89 -2.62
CA ILE A 34 -0.06 4.68 -1.96
C ILE A 34 0.87 5.03 -0.79
N ARG A 35 1.79 5.99 -0.97
CA ARG A 35 2.64 6.44 0.14
C ARG A 35 1.83 6.98 1.31
N SER A 36 0.84 7.85 1.06
CA SER A 36 0.00 8.40 2.14
C SER A 36 -0.74 7.31 2.93
N LEU A 37 -1.21 6.25 2.26
CA LEU A 37 -1.85 5.11 2.93
C LEU A 37 -0.89 4.36 3.87
N PHE A 38 0.35 4.13 3.44
CA PHE A 38 1.36 3.49 4.29
C PHE A 38 1.78 4.39 5.46
N GLU A 39 1.93 5.70 5.24
CA GLU A 39 2.23 6.66 6.31
C GLU A 39 1.09 6.73 7.34
N ALA A 40 -0.17 6.77 6.90
CA ALA A 40 -1.33 6.80 7.79
C ALA A 40 -1.45 5.53 8.66
N ASN A 41 -0.95 4.38 8.18
CA ASN A 41 -1.02 3.11 8.88
C ASN A 41 0.28 2.76 9.65
N LYS A 42 1.31 3.62 9.62
CA LYS A 42 2.63 3.33 10.20
C LYS A 42 2.61 3.11 11.71
N ASP A 43 1.68 3.76 12.41
CA ASP A 43 1.55 3.73 13.87
C ASP A 43 0.50 2.73 14.37
N VAL A 44 -0.17 2.01 13.46
CA VAL A 44 -1.19 1.01 13.81
C VAL A 44 -0.51 -0.26 14.34
N ARG A 45 -0.37 -0.34 15.67
CA ARG A 45 0.28 -1.48 16.36
C ARG A 45 -0.69 -2.58 16.79
N ASP A 46 -1.99 -2.29 16.81
CA ASP A 46 -3.02 -3.28 17.15
C ASP A 46 -3.24 -4.25 15.97
N PRO A 47 -2.98 -5.56 16.14
CA PRO A 47 -3.17 -6.56 15.08
C PRO A 47 -4.61 -6.66 14.57
N ARG A 48 -5.61 -6.27 15.38
CA ARG A 48 -7.02 -6.27 14.98
C ARG A 48 -7.31 -5.11 14.02
N GLN A 49 -6.72 -3.95 14.29
CA GLN A 49 -6.85 -2.77 13.43
C GLN A 49 -6.12 -2.98 12.09
N GLN A 50 -4.95 -3.62 12.10
CA GLN A 50 -4.23 -3.97 10.86
C GLN A 50 -5.06 -4.87 9.92
N LYS A 51 -5.80 -5.83 10.49
CA LYS A 51 -6.70 -6.72 9.73
C LYS A 51 -7.93 -5.99 9.18
N ALA A 52 -8.50 -5.07 9.97
CA ALA A 52 -9.65 -4.27 9.56
C ALA A 52 -9.30 -3.34 8.38
N SER A 53 -8.13 -2.69 8.41
CA SER A 53 -7.63 -1.86 7.31
C SER A 53 -7.46 -2.66 6.01
N ALA A 54 -7.03 -3.93 6.09
CA ALA A 54 -6.91 -4.81 4.93
C ALA A 54 -8.27 -5.31 4.39
N ALA A 55 -9.26 -5.49 5.28
CA ALA A 55 -10.59 -5.99 4.91
C ALA A 55 -11.47 -4.93 4.23
N SER A 56 -11.21 -3.64 4.48
CA SER A 56 -12.02 -2.53 3.96
C SER A 56 -11.79 -2.20 2.48
N TYR A 57 -10.79 -2.81 1.82
CA TYR A 57 -10.49 -2.63 0.39
C TYR A 57 -10.92 -3.84 -0.47
N ARG A 58 -11.84 -4.69 0.03
CA ARG A 58 -12.46 -5.73 -0.80
C ARG A 58 -13.42 -5.05 -1.77
N ILE A 59 -12.93 -4.85 -2.99
CA ILE A 59 -13.65 -4.24 -4.11
C ILE A 59 -14.92 -5.06 -4.39
N GLU A 60 -16.09 -4.42 -4.23
CA GLU A 60 -17.29 -4.70 -5.03
C GLU A 60 -17.11 -4.11 -6.44
#